data_AF-A0A374VPC6-F1
#
_entry.id   AF-A0A374VPC6-F1
#
_cell.length_a   1.000
_cell.length_b   1.000
_cell.length_c   1.000
_cell.angle_alpha   90.00
_cell.angle_beta   90.00
_cell.angle_gamma   90.00
#
_symmetry.space_group_name_H-M   'P 1'
#
loop_
_entity.id
_entity.type
_entity.pdbx_description
1 polymer ?
#
loop_
_entity_poly.entity_id
_entity_poly.type
_entity_poly.pdbx_seq_one_letter_code
_entity_poly.pdbx_strand_id
1 'polypeptide(L)'
;MAINYKNLEKALAQNKVYNAWQYVQSLNETLMYMNVSYEMLKEVHEHRISVLQQVQNEKFEELKNAGKVSYKVSDMQRTNLDVGGYELDDIIFLRKTAMEFFHYGRVSMDVLFQIINAALLGDEAVDVEDKGLLGKLLKKLNQKPEFSTLLQLMDANKNDTRFQYLMAFDSYIKHIKTILISVKNSIFIGNQEFFKINQFSYGGVNYNEENALDKILELRDYVYVTVDSLLQELLNQIPNCISNGQRIQEIHYKQVFTEKDGKTYINYVAFFIDVPNGIADLPTEIKVYPLIVKPNDEIYSFDFKFDKIFIRMAGTDEDSIVGVATLKNDINSNEFYRIYEVNACRQIDYGLYIATFGDTYQSQKLNMNIYAMDGVMLFINEDTDKSQNRE
;
A
#
# COMPACT_ATOMS: atom_id res chain seq x y z
N MET A 1 6.46 -15.24 -8.10
CA MET A 1 6.72 -13.81 -7.89
C MET A 1 8.17 -13.67 -7.43
N ALA A 2 9.00 -12.93 -8.14
CA ALA A 2 10.44 -12.86 -7.94
C ALA A 2 10.92 -11.51 -7.36
N ILE A 3 10.03 -10.51 -7.25
CA ILE A 3 10.35 -9.22 -6.63
C ILE A 3 10.82 -9.39 -5.18
N ASN A 4 12.00 -8.86 -4.89
CA ASN A 4 12.48 -8.69 -3.53
C ASN A 4 11.87 -7.42 -2.91
N TYR A 5 10.74 -7.57 -2.23
CA TYR A 5 10.03 -6.47 -1.58
C TYR A 5 10.90 -5.69 -0.58
N LYS A 6 11.86 -6.34 0.08
CA LYS A 6 12.80 -5.69 1.01
C LYS A 6 13.70 -4.69 0.27
N ASN A 7 14.18 -5.07 -0.92
CA ASN A 7 14.99 -4.17 -1.75
C ASN A 7 14.17 -2.98 -2.25
N LEU A 8 12.91 -3.23 -2.63
CA LEU A 8 11.99 -2.18 -3.06
C LEU A 8 11.71 -1.18 -1.93
N GLU A 9 11.37 -1.68 -0.74
CA GLU A 9 11.14 -0.84 0.44
C GLU A 9 12.33 0.05 0.75
N LYS A 10 13.53 -0.55 0.77
CA LYS A 10 14.79 0.16 0.99
C LYS A 10 15.05 1.23 -0.07
N ALA A 11 14.87 0.91 -1.34
CA ALA A 11 15.07 1.88 -2.42
C ALA A 11 14.12 3.07 -2.29
N LEU A 12 12.84 2.83 -1.97
CA LEU A 12 11.86 3.89 -1.75
C LEU A 12 12.24 4.79 -0.55
N ALA A 13 12.70 4.17 0.54
CA ALA A 13 13.19 4.88 1.72
C ALA A 13 14.38 5.77 1.39
N GLN A 14 15.43 5.21 0.79
CA GLN A 14 16.69 5.92 0.46
C GLN A 14 16.50 7.07 -0.53
N ASN A 15 15.47 7.00 -1.39
CA ASN A 15 15.18 8.03 -2.38
C ASN A 15 14.05 8.98 -1.96
N LYS A 16 13.71 9.02 -0.66
CA LYS A 16 12.73 9.95 -0.08
C LYS A 16 11.32 9.83 -0.69
N VAL A 17 10.96 8.66 -1.20
CA VAL A 17 9.65 8.36 -1.81
C VAL A 17 8.91 7.23 -1.08
N TYR A 18 9.15 7.15 0.23
CA TYR A 18 8.64 6.07 1.09
C TYR A 18 7.12 6.04 1.21
N ASN A 19 6.42 7.14 0.93
CA ASN A 19 4.95 7.14 0.84
C ASN A 19 4.39 6.17 -0.22
N ALA A 20 5.20 5.74 -1.19
CA ALA A 20 4.79 4.70 -2.14
C ALA A 20 4.64 3.32 -1.49
N TRP A 21 5.29 3.07 -0.35
CA TRP A 21 5.32 1.76 0.32
C TRP A 21 3.93 1.29 0.76
N GLN A 22 3.06 2.19 1.20
CA GLN A 22 1.67 1.85 1.55
C GLN A 22 0.93 1.21 0.37
N TYR A 23 1.17 1.69 -0.85
CA TYR A 23 0.57 1.13 -2.06
C TYR A 23 1.19 -0.23 -2.40
N VAL A 24 2.47 -0.46 -2.09
CA VAL A 24 3.10 -1.79 -2.22
C VAL A 24 2.43 -2.79 -1.28
N GLN A 25 2.14 -2.39 -0.04
CA GLN A 25 1.40 -3.22 0.92
C GLN A 25 -0.02 -3.52 0.42
N SER A 26 -0.73 -2.50 -0.05
CA SER A 26 -2.06 -2.66 -0.65
C SER A 26 -2.04 -3.59 -1.87
N LEU A 27 -1.03 -3.49 -2.74
CA LEU A 27 -0.89 -4.36 -3.90
C LEU A 27 -0.70 -5.82 -3.49
N ASN A 28 0.14 -6.08 -2.48
CA ASN A 28 0.34 -7.44 -1.99
C ASN A 28 -0.97 -8.03 -1.43
N GLU A 29 -1.73 -7.23 -0.69
CA GLU A 29 -3.04 -7.63 -0.17
C GLU A 29 -4.05 -7.91 -1.30
N THR A 30 -4.17 -7.02 -2.29
CA THR A 30 -5.13 -7.20 -3.39
C THR A 30 -4.76 -8.37 -4.28
N LEU A 31 -3.47 -8.63 -4.50
CA LEU A 31 -3.00 -9.82 -5.22
C LEU A 31 -3.30 -11.10 -4.44
N MET A 32 -3.16 -11.07 -3.11
CA MET A 32 -3.54 -12.20 -2.26
C MET A 32 -5.05 -12.48 -2.37
N TYR A 33 -5.91 -11.46 -2.30
CA TYR A 33 -7.36 -11.63 -2.46
C TYR A 33 -7.74 -12.15 -3.85
N MET A 34 -7.10 -11.64 -4.91
CA MET A 34 -7.28 -12.16 -6.27
C MET A 34 -6.92 -13.65 -6.34
N ASN A 35 -5.77 -14.04 -5.80
CA ASN A 35 -5.33 -15.43 -5.85
C ASN A 35 -6.19 -16.37 -5.01
N VAL A 36 -6.56 -15.97 -3.80
CA VAL A 36 -7.50 -16.74 -2.97
C VAL A 36 -8.83 -16.93 -3.70
N SER A 37 -9.32 -15.91 -4.40
CA SER A 37 -10.53 -16.03 -5.22
C SER A 37 -10.38 -17.08 -6.31
N TYR A 38 -9.25 -17.10 -7.03
CA TYR A 38 -8.98 -18.14 -8.03
C TYR A 38 -8.91 -19.54 -7.41
N GLU A 39 -8.13 -19.74 -6.34
CA GLU A 39 -7.99 -21.06 -5.72
C GLU A 39 -9.35 -21.56 -5.20
N MET A 40 -10.14 -20.69 -4.57
CA MET A 40 -11.50 -21.03 -4.12
C MET A 40 -12.42 -21.43 -5.28
N LEU A 41 -12.35 -20.74 -6.43
CA LEU A 41 -13.13 -21.11 -7.61
C LEU A 41 -12.78 -22.49 -8.11
N LYS A 42 -11.48 -22.79 -8.20
CA LYS A 42 -10.98 -24.08 -8.64
C LYS A 42 -11.45 -25.19 -7.71
N GLU A 43 -11.19 -25.07 -6.40
CA GLU A 43 -11.51 -26.10 -5.41
C GLU A 43 -13.03 -26.35 -5.30
N VAL A 44 -13.85 -25.29 -5.29
CA VAL A 44 -15.32 -25.45 -5.22
C VAL A 44 -15.86 -26.06 -6.51
N HIS A 45 -15.30 -25.70 -7.67
CA HIS A 45 -15.72 -26.28 -8.93
C HIS A 45 -15.35 -27.78 -9.02
N GLU A 46 -14.14 -28.15 -8.59
CA GLU A 46 -13.72 -29.56 -8.50
C GLU A 46 -14.59 -30.35 -7.51
N HIS A 47 -14.89 -29.76 -6.34
CA HIS A 47 -15.82 -30.35 -5.37
C HIS A 47 -17.19 -30.60 -5.98
N ARG A 48 -17.76 -29.61 -6.67
CA ARG A 48 -19.05 -29.72 -7.35
C ARG A 48 -19.06 -30.89 -8.34
N ILE A 49 -18.05 -30.99 -9.19
CA ILE A 49 -17.94 -32.08 -10.18
C ILE A 49 -17.90 -33.43 -9.48
N SER A 50 -17.05 -33.56 -8.45
CA SER A 50 -16.89 -34.80 -7.69
C SER A 50 -18.21 -35.25 -7.04
N VAL A 51 -18.92 -34.33 -6.38
CA VAL A 51 -20.21 -34.62 -5.72
C VAL A 51 -21.27 -35.00 -6.75
N LEU A 52 -21.36 -34.30 -7.88
CA LEU A 52 -22.34 -34.63 -8.93
C LEU A 52 -22.06 -36.00 -9.54
N GLN A 53 -20.79 -36.37 -9.71
CA GLN A 53 -20.41 -37.71 -10.17
C GLN A 53 -20.76 -38.79 -9.13
N GLN A 54 -20.59 -38.51 -7.84
CA GLN A 54 -21.02 -39.41 -6.77
C GLN A 54 -22.55 -39.60 -6.80
N VAL A 55 -23.31 -38.51 -6.88
CA VAL A 55 -24.78 -38.55 -7.01
C VAL A 55 -25.20 -39.37 -8.23
N GLN A 56 -24.55 -39.16 -9.38
CA GLN A 56 -24.80 -39.94 -10.59
C GLN A 56 -24.59 -41.45 -10.36
N ASN A 57 -23.46 -41.84 -9.75
CA ASN A 57 -23.14 -43.24 -9.49
C ASN A 57 -24.14 -43.90 -8.52
N GLU A 58 -24.51 -43.22 -7.44
CA GLU A 58 -25.52 -43.70 -6.49
C GLU A 58 -26.88 -43.93 -7.19
N LYS A 59 -27.26 -43.03 -8.10
CA LYS A 59 -28.52 -43.11 -8.85
C LYS A 59 -28.51 -44.20 -9.91
N PHE A 60 -27.36 -44.48 -10.52
CA PHE A 60 -27.22 -45.63 -11.41
C PHE A 60 -27.35 -46.96 -10.66
N GLU A 61 -26.78 -47.07 -9.46
CA GLU A 61 -26.95 -48.27 -8.64
C GLU A 61 -28.40 -48.43 -8.14
N GLU A 62 -29.10 -47.35 -7.77
CA GLU A 62 -30.54 -47.39 -7.50
C GLU A 62 -31.33 -47.90 -8.71
N LEU A 63 -31.02 -47.38 -9.92
CA LEU A 63 -31.68 -47.80 -11.15
C LEU A 63 -31.46 -49.29 -11.44
N LYS A 64 -30.21 -49.77 -11.28
CA LYS A 64 -29.84 -51.17 -11.49
C LYS A 64 -30.57 -52.12 -10.54
N ASN A 65 -30.72 -51.72 -9.28
CA ASN A 65 -31.33 -52.56 -8.24
C ASN A 65 -32.86 -52.50 -8.24
N ALA A 66 -33.45 -51.34 -8.47
CA ALA A 66 -34.90 -51.12 -8.34
C ALA A 66 -35.64 -51.00 -9.69
N GLY A 67 -34.93 -50.95 -10.82
CA GLY A 67 -35.50 -50.77 -12.17
C GLY A 67 -36.07 -49.37 -12.44
N LYS A 68 -35.99 -48.46 -11.46
CA LYS A 68 -36.43 -47.05 -11.56
C LYS A 68 -35.58 -46.17 -10.64
N VAL A 69 -35.40 -44.92 -11.02
CA VAL A 69 -34.71 -43.90 -10.21
C VAL A 69 -35.41 -42.55 -10.33
N SER A 70 -35.29 -41.71 -9.30
CA SER A 70 -35.79 -40.33 -9.32
C SER A 70 -34.78 -39.37 -8.69
N TYR A 71 -34.77 -38.12 -9.17
CA TYR A 71 -33.91 -37.05 -8.69
C TYR A 71 -34.73 -36.05 -7.89
N LYS A 72 -34.13 -35.58 -6.79
CA LYS A 72 -34.68 -34.57 -5.92
C LYS A 72 -33.78 -33.33 -5.90
N VAL A 73 -34.36 -32.20 -5.52
CA VAL A 73 -33.59 -30.96 -5.29
C VAL A 73 -32.47 -31.19 -4.27
N SER A 74 -32.74 -31.98 -3.24
CA SER A 74 -31.75 -32.36 -2.22
C SER A 74 -30.53 -33.10 -2.79
N ASP A 75 -30.67 -33.80 -3.92
CA ASP A 75 -29.53 -34.46 -4.57
C ASP A 75 -28.57 -33.42 -5.18
N MET A 76 -29.10 -32.29 -5.65
CA MET A 76 -28.33 -31.19 -6.24
C MET A 76 -27.69 -30.30 -5.17
N GLN A 77 -28.41 -30.08 -4.06
CA GLN A 77 -27.96 -29.28 -2.93
C GLN A 77 -26.78 -29.91 -2.16
N ARG A 78 -26.45 -31.19 -2.42
CA ARG A 78 -25.23 -31.81 -1.87
C ARG A 78 -23.93 -31.12 -2.29
N THR A 79 -23.98 -30.31 -3.34
CA THR A 79 -22.84 -29.49 -3.80
C THR A 79 -22.65 -28.23 -2.96
N ASN A 80 -23.63 -27.84 -2.15
CA ASN A 80 -23.58 -26.65 -1.30
C ASN A 80 -22.46 -26.75 -0.26
N LEU A 81 -21.96 -25.58 0.13
CA LEU A 81 -20.84 -25.42 1.05
C LEU A 81 -21.36 -25.15 2.46
N ASP A 82 -20.71 -25.70 3.47
CA ASP A 82 -20.92 -25.29 4.87
C ASP A 82 -19.85 -24.28 5.27
N VAL A 83 -20.28 -23.03 5.50
CA VAL A 83 -19.41 -21.94 5.96
C VAL A 83 -19.85 -21.52 7.35
N GLY A 84 -19.20 -22.08 8.38
CA GLY A 84 -19.48 -21.73 9.77
C GLY A 84 -20.89 -22.07 10.25
N GLY A 85 -21.49 -23.14 9.71
CA GLY A 85 -22.86 -23.57 10.00
C GLY A 85 -23.92 -22.95 9.08
N TYR A 86 -23.52 -22.14 8.10
CA TYR A 86 -24.40 -21.60 7.06
C TYR A 86 -24.24 -22.39 5.76
N GLU A 87 -25.33 -23.00 5.30
CA GLU A 87 -25.38 -23.68 4.01
C GLU A 87 -25.45 -22.66 2.87
N LEU A 88 -24.38 -22.59 2.08
CA LEU A 88 -24.23 -21.67 0.97
C LEU A 88 -24.33 -22.42 -0.36
N ASP A 89 -25.23 -21.97 -1.23
CA ASP A 89 -25.33 -22.43 -2.61
C ASP A 89 -24.00 -22.21 -3.35
N ASP A 90 -23.45 -23.30 -3.88
CA ASP A 90 -22.13 -23.31 -4.51
C ASP A 90 -22.10 -22.55 -5.84
N ILE A 91 -23.23 -22.50 -6.58
CA ILE A 91 -23.36 -21.69 -7.79
C ILE A 91 -23.31 -20.21 -7.44
N ILE A 92 -23.99 -19.79 -6.37
CA ILE A 92 -23.92 -18.40 -5.87
C ILE A 92 -22.48 -18.08 -5.48
N PHE A 93 -21.82 -19.01 -4.76
CA PHE A 93 -20.42 -18.85 -4.40
C PHE A 93 -19.52 -18.68 -5.63
N LEU A 94 -19.58 -19.60 -6.60
CA LEU A 94 -18.76 -19.55 -7.82
C LEU A 94 -18.96 -18.24 -8.61
N ARG A 95 -20.21 -17.74 -8.70
CA ARG A 95 -20.49 -16.46 -9.37
C ARG A 95 -19.89 -15.28 -8.61
N LYS A 96 -20.11 -15.22 -7.30
CA LYS A 96 -19.61 -14.14 -6.44
C LYS A 96 -18.08 -14.10 -6.45
N THR A 97 -17.44 -15.24 -6.22
CA THR A 97 -15.98 -15.35 -6.12
C THR A 97 -15.30 -15.01 -7.46
N ALA A 98 -15.93 -15.34 -8.59
CA ALA A 98 -15.44 -14.90 -9.90
C ALA A 98 -15.51 -13.38 -10.07
N MET A 99 -16.59 -12.72 -9.61
CA MET A 99 -16.66 -11.25 -9.62
C MET A 99 -15.57 -10.63 -8.72
N GLU A 100 -15.33 -11.21 -7.55
CA GLU A 100 -14.27 -10.77 -6.64
C GLU A 100 -12.88 -10.90 -7.28
N PHE A 101 -12.60 -12.00 -7.99
CA PHE A 101 -11.36 -12.15 -8.75
C PHE A 101 -11.14 -11.00 -9.73
N PHE A 102 -12.12 -10.69 -10.59
CA PHE A 102 -11.99 -9.61 -11.57
C PHE A 102 -11.81 -8.25 -10.90
N HIS A 103 -12.53 -8.02 -9.81
CA HIS A 103 -12.41 -6.80 -9.03
C HIS A 103 -11.00 -6.62 -8.48
N TYR A 104 -10.47 -7.61 -7.76
CA TYR A 104 -9.14 -7.53 -7.15
C TYR A 104 -8.02 -7.54 -8.18
N GLY A 105 -8.17 -8.25 -9.31
CA GLY A 105 -7.23 -8.16 -10.42
C GLY A 105 -7.17 -6.74 -10.99
N ARG A 106 -8.33 -6.11 -11.20
CA ARG A 106 -8.42 -4.74 -11.69
C ARG A 106 -7.81 -3.73 -10.70
N VAL A 107 -8.13 -3.86 -9.41
CA VAL A 107 -7.61 -3.02 -8.33
C VAL A 107 -6.10 -3.16 -8.22
N SER A 108 -5.55 -4.38 -8.31
CA SER A 108 -4.11 -4.61 -8.28
C SER A 108 -3.38 -3.83 -9.38
N MET A 109 -3.95 -3.77 -10.58
CA MET A 109 -3.37 -2.96 -11.67
C MET A 109 -3.46 -1.44 -11.39
N ASP A 110 -4.53 -0.95 -10.77
CA ASP A 110 -4.60 0.46 -10.36
C ASP A 110 -3.57 0.81 -9.30
N VAL A 111 -3.47 -0.02 -8.26
CA VAL A 111 -2.52 0.18 -7.18
C VAL A 111 -1.08 0.12 -7.71
N LEU A 112 -0.79 -0.77 -8.67
CA LEU A 112 0.51 -0.79 -9.35
C LEU A 112 0.85 0.57 -9.99
N PHE A 113 -0.11 1.23 -10.64
CA PHE A 113 0.11 2.57 -11.20
C PHE A 113 0.23 3.64 -10.11
N GLN A 114 -0.46 3.50 -8.97
CA GLN A 114 -0.30 4.39 -7.82
C GLN A 114 1.10 4.27 -7.20
N ILE A 115 1.66 3.05 -7.11
CA ILE A 115 3.05 2.83 -6.69
C ILE A 115 3.99 3.61 -7.62
N ILE A 116 3.90 3.40 -8.94
CA ILE A 116 4.77 4.07 -9.92
C ILE A 116 4.62 5.60 -9.83
N ASN A 117 3.38 6.10 -9.72
CA ASN A 117 3.07 7.51 -9.58
C ASN A 117 3.74 8.12 -8.33
N ALA A 118 3.57 7.50 -7.16
CA ALA A 118 4.14 7.99 -5.91
C ALA A 118 5.68 7.85 -5.87
N ALA A 119 6.21 6.75 -6.41
CA ALA A 119 7.63 6.44 -6.37
C ALA A 119 8.46 7.29 -7.34
N LEU A 120 7.93 7.66 -8.50
CA LEU A 120 8.70 8.35 -9.54
C LEU A 120 8.40 9.84 -9.68
N LEU A 121 7.22 10.31 -9.26
CA LEU A 121 6.86 11.73 -9.42
C LEU A 121 6.93 12.53 -8.12
N GLY A 122 7.16 11.89 -6.98
CA GLY A 122 7.37 12.58 -5.71
C GLY A 122 6.24 13.57 -5.39
N ASP A 123 6.60 14.84 -5.22
CA ASP A 123 5.70 15.94 -4.90
C ASP A 123 4.86 16.43 -6.10
N GLU A 124 5.20 15.95 -7.30
CA GLU A 124 4.45 16.16 -8.53
C GLU A 124 3.55 14.98 -8.91
N ALA A 125 3.36 14.02 -8.00
CA ALA A 125 2.47 12.89 -8.22
C ALA A 125 1.07 13.36 -8.66
N VAL A 126 0.51 12.64 -9.63
CA VAL A 126 -0.88 12.86 -10.06
C VAL A 126 -1.79 12.44 -8.93
N ASP A 127 -2.87 13.19 -8.69
CA ASP A 127 -3.87 12.80 -7.70
C ASP A 127 -4.40 11.40 -8.04
N VAL A 128 -4.56 10.56 -7.01
CA VAL A 128 -5.04 9.18 -7.18
C VAL A 128 -6.55 9.13 -7.46
N GLU A 129 -7.29 10.17 -7.06
CA GLU A 129 -8.73 10.30 -7.35
C GLU A 129 -9.01 10.76 -8.79
N ASP A 130 -7.96 11.21 -9.47
CA ASP A 130 -8.05 11.79 -10.79
C ASP A 130 -8.32 10.72 -11.87
N LYS A 131 -9.44 10.85 -12.57
CA LYS A 131 -9.80 9.92 -13.65
C LYS A 131 -8.69 9.87 -14.71
N GLY A 132 -8.33 8.65 -15.11
CA GLY A 132 -7.33 8.42 -16.15
C GLY A 132 -5.87 8.53 -15.68
N LEU A 133 -5.60 8.20 -14.42
CA LEU A 133 -4.26 8.17 -13.81
C LEU A 133 -3.18 7.62 -14.75
N LEU A 134 -3.39 6.45 -15.35
CA LEU A 134 -2.44 5.83 -16.28
C LEU A 134 -2.05 6.75 -17.45
N GLY A 135 -3.02 7.41 -18.08
CA GLY A 135 -2.76 8.31 -19.20
C GLY A 135 -1.98 9.56 -18.79
N LYS A 136 -2.30 10.13 -17.62
CA LYS A 136 -1.59 11.28 -17.05
C LYS A 136 -0.16 10.91 -16.64
N LEU A 137 0.02 9.75 -16.01
CA LEU A 137 1.30 9.20 -15.59
C LEU A 137 2.22 8.98 -16.80
N LEU A 138 1.74 8.30 -17.85
CA LEU A 138 2.48 8.12 -19.11
C LEU A 138 2.95 9.46 -19.69
N LYS A 139 2.08 10.47 -19.71
CA LYS A 139 2.42 11.81 -20.23
C LYS A 139 3.52 12.49 -19.41
N LYS A 140 3.49 12.37 -18.08
CA LYS A 140 4.52 12.95 -17.19
C LYS A 140 5.85 12.22 -17.33
N LEU A 141 5.84 10.89 -17.28
CA LEU A 141 7.07 10.08 -17.38
C LEU A 141 7.75 10.25 -18.75
N ASN A 142 6.97 10.43 -19.83
CA ASN A 142 7.52 10.66 -21.18
C ASN A 142 8.31 11.97 -21.35
N GLN A 143 8.34 12.84 -20.34
CA GLN A 143 9.17 14.05 -20.34
C GLN A 143 10.65 13.75 -20.04
N LYS A 144 10.97 12.53 -19.58
CA LYS A 144 12.32 12.12 -19.17
C LYS A 144 12.77 10.85 -19.89
N PRO A 145 13.92 10.86 -20.59
CA PRO A 145 14.40 9.71 -21.36
C PRO A 145 14.75 8.49 -20.49
N GLU A 146 15.09 8.70 -19.21
CA GLU A 146 15.45 7.66 -18.25
C GLU A 146 14.32 6.63 -18.07
N PHE A 147 13.06 7.04 -18.24
CA PHE A 147 11.89 6.18 -18.06
C PHE A 147 11.43 5.45 -19.34
N SER A 148 12.22 5.48 -20.42
CA SER A 148 11.81 4.91 -21.71
C SER A 148 11.43 3.42 -21.64
N THR A 149 12.19 2.59 -20.91
CA THR A 149 11.88 1.17 -20.73
C THR A 149 10.57 0.97 -19.96
N LEU A 150 10.39 1.69 -18.85
CA LEU A 150 9.16 1.63 -18.05
C LEU A 150 7.94 2.07 -18.87
N LEU A 151 8.06 3.14 -19.65
CA LEU A 151 7.01 3.62 -20.55
C LEU A 151 6.60 2.55 -21.57
N GLN A 152 7.58 1.87 -22.19
CA GLN A 152 7.30 0.78 -23.12
C GLN A 152 6.51 -0.35 -22.45
N LEU A 153 6.88 -0.76 -21.23
CA LEU A 153 6.16 -1.78 -20.48
C LEU A 153 4.72 -1.34 -20.15
N MET A 154 4.55 -0.10 -19.71
CA MET A 154 3.24 0.46 -19.37
C MET A 154 2.33 0.61 -20.60
N ASP A 155 2.88 1.06 -21.74
CA ASP A 155 2.15 1.16 -23.01
C ASP A 155 1.82 -0.21 -23.58
N ALA A 156 2.73 -1.19 -23.47
CA ALA A 156 2.45 -2.57 -23.86
C ALA A 156 1.30 -3.13 -23.02
N ASN A 157 1.33 -2.94 -21.70
CA ASN A 157 0.24 -3.34 -20.81
C ASN A 157 -1.10 -2.68 -21.18
N LYS A 158 -1.10 -1.37 -21.43
CA LYS A 158 -2.31 -0.61 -21.80
C LYS A 158 -2.98 -1.17 -23.07
N ASN A 159 -2.18 -1.68 -24.00
CA ASN A 159 -2.66 -2.25 -25.27
C ASN A 159 -2.86 -3.77 -25.22
N ASP A 160 -2.56 -4.43 -24.10
CA ASP A 160 -2.74 -5.87 -23.95
C ASP A 160 -4.23 -6.22 -23.86
N THR A 161 -4.66 -7.22 -24.64
CA THR A 161 -6.07 -7.64 -24.70
C THR A 161 -6.54 -8.22 -23.35
N ARG A 162 -5.65 -8.78 -22.55
CA ARG A 162 -5.95 -9.32 -21.21
C ARG A 162 -6.23 -8.20 -20.21
N PHE A 163 -5.40 -7.15 -20.22
CA PHE A 163 -5.66 -5.94 -19.43
C PHE A 163 -6.99 -5.30 -19.85
N GLN A 164 -7.22 -5.14 -21.15
CA GLN A 164 -8.47 -4.57 -21.65
C GLN A 164 -9.70 -5.40 -21.27
N TYR A 165 -9.59 -6.74 -21.28
CA TYR A 165 -10.66 -7.63 -20.81
C TYR A 165 -10.96 -7.41 -19.33
N LEU A 166 -9.92 -7.41 -18.48
CA LEU A 166 -10.04 -7.21 -17.03
C LEU A 166 -10.71 -5.85 -16.71
N MET A 167 -10.27 -4.79 -17.39
CA MET A 167 -10.85 -3.45 -17.31
C MET A 167 -12.32 -3.42 -17.72
N ALA A 168 -12.65 -4.05 -18.85
CA ALA A 168 -14.00 -4.06 -19.39
C ALA A 168 -14.96 -4.85 -18.51
N PHE A 169 -14.54 -6.02 -18.00
CA PHE A 169 -15.36 -6.86 -17.13
C PHE A 169 -15.79 -6.11 -15.87
N ASP A 170 -14.83 -5.58 -15.10
CA ASP A 170 -15.10 -4.89 -13.83
C ASP A 170 -15.93 -3.61 -14.04
N SER A 171 -15.62 -2.84 -15.09
CA SER A 171 -16.38 -1.63 -15.45
C SER A 171 -17.82 -1.95 -15.85
N TYR A 172 -18.02 -3.01 -16.63
CA TYR A 172 -19.35 -3.42 -17.10
C TYR A 172 -20.23 -3.91 -15.94
N ILE A 173 -19.66 -4.70 -15.02
CA ILE A 173 -20.34 -5.14 -13.78
C ILE A 173 -20.75 -3.93 -12.92
N LYS A 174 -19.85 -2.98 -12.69
CA LYS A 174 -20.07 -1.84 -11.78
C LYS A 174 -21.07 -0.82 -12.32
N HIS A 175 -21.08 -0.56 -13.62
CA HIS A 175 -21.78 0.60 -14.18
C HIS A 175 -22.92 0.27 -15.14
N ILE A 176 -23.02 -0.98 -15.63
CA ILE A 176 -23.94 -1.31 -16.72
C ILE A 176 -24.86 -2.46 -16.33
N LYS A 177 -24.34 -3.69 -16.25
CA LYS A 177 -25.13 -4.91 -16.04
C LYS A 177 -24.26 -6.01 -15.42
N THR A 178 -24.88 -6.92 -14.68
CA THR A 178 -24.23 -8.16 -14.25
C THR A 178 -23.86 -9.00 -15.48
N ILE A 179 -22.56 -9.25 -15.71
CA ILE A 179 -22.10 -10.29 -16.62
C ILE A 179 -22.54 -11.61 -16.04
N LEU A 180 -23.38 -12.33 -16.80
CA LEU A 180 -23.90 -13.61 -16.36
C LEU A 180 -22.77 -14.63 -16.38
N ILE A 181 -22.47 -15.17 -15.21
CA ILE A 181 -21.60 -16.33 -15.05
C ILE A 181 -22.51 -17.57 -14.98
N SER A 182 -22.35 -18.45 -15.95
CA SER A 182 -23.17 -19.66 -16.10
C SER A 182 -22.47 -20.84 -15.47
N VAL A 183 -23.11 -21.45 -14.47
CA VAL A 183 -22.72 -22.75 -13.90
C VAL A 183 -23.81 -23.75 -14.22
N LYS A 184 -23.52 -24.78 -15.01
CA LYS A 184 -24.44 -25.86 -15.39
C LYS A 184 -23.66 -27.15 -15.57
N ASN A 185 -24.20 -28.27 -15.10
CA ASN A 185 -23.59 -29.58 -15.28
C ASN A 185 -24.66 -30.57 -15.73
N SER A 186 -24.32 -31.42 -16.70
CA SER A 186 -25.15 -32.58 -17.04
C SER A 186 -24.84 -33.71 -16.06
N ILE A 187 -25.86 -34.38 -15.56
CA ILE A 187 -25.71 -35.47 -14.58
C ILE A 187 -25.91 -36.85 -15.23
N PHE A 188 -26.39 -36.93 -16.47
CA PHE A 188 -26.64 -38.21 -17.14
C PHE A 188 -26.24 -38.26 -18.60
N ILE A 189 -26.76 -37.33 -19.41
CA ILE A 189 -26.63 -37.37 -20.86
C ILE A 189 -25.94 -36.08 -21.30
N GLY A 190 -24.87 -36.23 -22.09
CA GLY A 190 -24.14 -35.13 -22.72
C GLY A 190 -22.75 -34.86 -22.14
N ASN A 191 -22.47 -35.27 -20.90
CA ASN A 191 -21.22 -34.98 -20.17
C ASN A 191 -20.77 -33.51 -20.34
N GLN A 192 -21.74 -32.59 -20.23
CA GLN A 192 -21.52 -31.17 -20.39
C GLN A 192 -21.29 -30.53 -19.04
N GLU A 193 -20.09 -30.00 -18.87
CA GLU A 193 -19.69 -29.15 -17.77
C GLU A 193 -19.57 -27.72 -18.29
N PHE A 194 -20.33 -26.82 -17.70
CA PHE A 194 -20.32 -25.41 -18.05
C PHE A 194 -20.03 -24.61 -16.80
N PHE A 195 -18.81 -24.09 -16.72
CA PHE A 195 -18.52 -22.92 -15.91
C PHE A 195 -17.95 -21.86 -16.84
N LYS A 196 -18.80 -20.89 -17.20
CA LYS A 196 -18.54 -19.97 -18.31
C LYS A 196 -18.79 -18.53 -17.95
N ILE A 197 -17.94 -17.66 -18.48
CA ILE A 197 -18.20 -16.22 -18.55
C ILE A 197 -18.94 -15.99 -19.86
N ASN A 198 -20.19 -15.54 -19.78
CA ASN A 198 -20.99 -15.30 -20.98
C ASN A 198 -20.43 -14.11 -21.78
N GLN A 199 -20.71 -14.10 -23.07
CA GLN A 199 -20.36 -12.98 -23.95
C GLN A 199 -20.93 -11.65 -23.43
N PHE A 200 -20.18 -10.57 -23.60
CA PHE A 200 -20.60 -9.21 -23.24
C PHE A 200 -19.99 -8.18 -24.19
N SER A 201 -20.49 -6.95 -24.16
CA SER A 201 -20.02 -5.86 -25.02
C SER A 201 -19.77 -4.61 -24.19
N TYR A 202 -18.59 -4.02 -24.33
CA TYR A 202 -18.20 -2.81 -23.62
C TYR A 202 -17.36 -1.91 -24.52
N GLY A 203 -17.67 -0.60 -24.54
CA GLY A 203 -16.91 0.37 -25.32
C GLY A 203 -16.87 0.10 -26.84
N GLY A 204 -17.88 -0.58 -27.39
CA GLY A 204 -17.90 -0.99 -28.80
C GLY A 204 -17.09 -2.24 -29.13
N VAL A 205 -16.47 -2.88 -28.13
CA VAL A 205 -15.76 -4.15 -28.25
C VAL A 205 -16.65 -5.29 -27.76
N ASN A 206 -16.70 -6.38 -28.52
CA ASN A 206 -17.41 -7.60 -28.13
C ASN A 206 -16.42 -8.63 -27.58
N TYR A 207 -16.76 -9.18 -26.41
CA TYR A 207 -16.01 -10.23 -25.74
C TYR A 207 -16.81 -11.52 -25.86
N ASN A 208 -16.16 -12.57 -26.37
CA ASN A 208 -16.79 -13.87 -26.59
C ASN A 208 -17.06 -14.60 -25.26
N GLU A 209 -17.87 -15.65 -25.34
CA GLU A 209 -18.04 -16.58 -24.24
C GLU A 209 -16.74 -17.37 -24.01
N GLU A 210 -16.33 -17.50 -22.75
CA GLU A 210 -15.09 -18.16 -22.35
C GLU A 210 -15.33 -19.19 -21.24
N ASN A 211 -14.48 -20.23 -21.15
CA ASN A 211 -14.40 -21.04 -19.94
C ASN A 211 -13.91 -20.14 -18.79
N ALA A 212 -14.66 -20.13 -17.68
CA ALA A 212 -14.40 -19.23 -16.58
C ALA A 212 -13.07 -19.54 -15.88
N LEU A 213 -12.76 -20.80 -15.57
CA LEU A 213 -11.53 -21.16 -14.88
C LEU A 213 -10.30 -20.89 -15.75
N ASP A 214 -10.35 -21.30 -17.03
CA ASP A 214 -9.23 -21.10 -17.95
C ASP A 214 -8.95 -19.61 -18.13
N LYS A 215 -10.02 -18.80 -18.33
CA LYS A 215 -9.88 -17.36 -18.51
C LYS A 215 -9.36 -16.66 -17.26
N ILE A 216 -9.85 -17.06 -16.08
CA ILE A 216 -9.41 -16.50 -14.80
C ILE A 216 -7.95 -16.88 -14.54
N LEU A 217 -7.53 -18.11 -14.82
CA LEU A 217 -6.14 -18.55 -14.72
C LEU A 217 -5.22 -17.73 -15.64
N GLU A 218 -5.60 -17.56 -16.91
CA GLU A 218 -4.87 -16.74 -17.89
C GLU A 218 -4.65 -15.31 -17.36
N LEU A 219 -5.71 -14.69 -16.83
CA LEU A 219 -5.66 -13.33 -16.31
C LEU A 219 -4.86 -13.23 -15.01
N ARG A 220 -4.94 -14.23 -14.13
CA ARG A 220 -4.16 -14.29 -12.88
C ARG A 220 -2.68 -14.30 -13.20
N ASP A 221 -2.25 -15.20 -14.08
CA ASP A 221 -0.86 -15.36 -14.46
C ASP A 221 -0.36 -14.10 -15.18
N TYR A 222 -1.19 -13.50 -16.03
CA TYR A 222 -0.92 -12.22 -16.66
C TYR A 222 -0.69 -11.08 -15.66
N VAL A 223 -1.57 -10.92 -14.68
CA VAL A 223 -1.45 -9.87 -13.64
C VAL A 223 -0.15 -10.07 -12.86
N TYR A 224 0.16 -11.30 -12.44
CA TYR A 224 1.39 -11.58 -11.72
C TYR A 224 2.65 -11.29 -12.52
N VAL A 225 2.71 -11.70 -13.79
CA VAL A 225 3.85 -11.42 -14.67
C VAL A 225 4.01 -9.93 -14.91
N THR A 226 2.90 -9.21 -15.10
CA THR A 226 2.92 -7.77 -15.36
C THR A 226 3.38 -6.98 -14.13
N VAL A 227 2.86 -7.33 -12.95
CA VAL A 227 3.31 -6.75 -11.67
C VAL A 227 4.80 -7.01 -11.45
N ASP A 228 5.26 -8.25 -11.66
CA ASP A 228 6.67 -8.62 -11.48
C ASP A 228 7.58 -7.80 -12.38
N SER A 229 7.23 -7.71 -13.67
CA SER A 229 8.00 -6.97 -14.67
C SER A 229 8.05 -5.46 -14.37
N LEU A 230 6.90 -4.86 -14.04
CA LEU A 230 6.82 -3.41 -13.80
C LEU A 230 7.48 -3.01 -12.47
N LEU A 231 7.37 -3.80 -11.40
CA LEU A 231 8.03 -3.48 -10.14
C LEU A 231 9.55 -3.71 -10.21
N GLN A 232 10.02 -4.70 -10.97
CA GLN A 232 11.45 -4.87 -11.24
C GLN A 232 12.01 -3.68 -11.99
N GLU A 233 11.34 -3.22 -13.04
CA GLU A 233 11.78 -2.03 -13.76
C GLU A 233 11.67 -0.78 -12.89
N LEU A 234 10.60 -0.64 -12.11
CA LEU A 234 10.46 0.47 -11.15
C LEU A 234 11.64 0.53 -10.19
N LEU A 235 12.08 -0.61 -9.65
CA LEU A 235 13.23 -0.65 -8.73
C LEU A 235 14.49 -0.01 -9.34
N ASN A 236 14.73 -0.23 -10.63
CA ASN A 236 15.85 0.38 -11.36
C ASN A 236 15.68 1.90 -11.55
N GLN A 237 14.43 2.37 -11.60
CA GLN A 237 14.07 3.75 -11.91
C GLN A 237 13.87 4.65 -10.68
N ILE A 238 13.71 4.08 -9.48
CA ILE A 238 13.55 4.86 -8.24
C ILE A 238 14.67 5.90 -8.04
N PRO A 239 15.96 5.63 -8.31
CA PRO A 239 17.01 6.65 -8.23
C PRO A 239 16.80 7.86 -9.15
N ASN A 240 16.00 7.71 -10.21
CA ASN A 240 15.67 8.76 -11.16
C ASN A 240 14.36 9.50 -10.80
N CYS A 241 13.78 9.24 -9.63
CA CYS A 241 12.54 9.89 -9.18
C CYS A 241 12.63 11.42 -9.26
N ILE A 242 11.50 12.04 -9.57
CA ILE A 242 11.37 13.47 -9.77
C ILE A 242 10.78 14.10 -8.51
N SER A 243 11.18 15.35 -8.23
CA SER A 243 10.50 16.22 -7.27
C SER A 243 10.39 15.64 -5.85
N ASN A 244 11.52 15.23 -5.28
CA ASN A 244 11.61 14.81 -3.87
C ASN A 244 12.44 15.78 -3.00
N GLY A 245 12.88 16.91 -3.57
CA GLY A 245 13.79 17.87 -2.92
C GLY A 245 13.19 18.59 -1.70
N GLN A 246 11.86 18.67 -1.59
CA GLN A 246 11.20 19.24 -0.41
C GLN A 246 11.14 18.26 0.78
N ARG A 247 11.50 16.99 0.57
CA ARG A 247 11.29 15.93 1.55
C ARG A 247 12.48 15.79 2.49
N ILE A 248 12.19 15.80 3.78
CA ILE A 248 13.17 15.70 4.87
C ILE A 248 12.87 14.44 5.68
N GLN A 249 13.84 13.53 5.72
CA GLN A 249 13.82 12.30 6.53
C GLN A 249 14.83 12.35 7.68
N GLU A 250 15.92 13.09 7.51
CA GLU A 250 16.98 13.26 8.50
C GLU A 250 16.55 14.35 9.48
N ILE A 251 16.03 13.92 10.62
CA ILE A 251 15.69 14.79 11.75
C ILE A 251 16.58 14.41 12.92
N HIS A 252 17.27 15.40 13.48
CA HIS A 252 18.04 15.25 14.69
C HIS A 252 17.20 15.61 15.91
N TYR A 253 17.47 15.00 17.07
CA TYR A 253 16.78 15.37 18.30
C TYR A 253 17.74 15.56 19.48
N LYS A 254 17.30 16.39 20.43
CA LYS A 254 17.86 16.47 21.76
C LYS A 254 16.74 16.35 22.78
N GLN A 255 16.95 15.48 23.75
CA GLN A 255 16.07 15.33 24.89
C GLN A 255 16.85 15.57 26.18
N VAL A 256 16.36 16.49 27.00
CA VAL A 256 16.99 16.82 28.29
C VAL A 256 16.06 16.41 29.41
N PHE A 257 16.62 15.69 30.37
CA PHE A 257 15.96 15.25 31.58
C PHE A 257 16.61 15.86 32.81
N THR A 258 15.81 16.10 33.84
CA THR A 258 16.28 16.29 35.21
C THR A 258 15.95 15.05 36.04
N GLU A 259 16.95 14.53 36.76
CA GLU A 259 16.79 13.49 37.76
C GLU A 259 16.79 14.10 39.16
N LYS A 260 15.73 13.82 39.91
CA LYS A 260 15.52 14.35 41.25
C LYS A 260 14.71 13.37 42.09
N ASP A 261 15.19 13.08 43.30
CA ASP A 261 14.51 12.19 44.26
C ASP A 261 14.20 10.80 43.65
N GLY A 262 15.12 10.30 42.82
CA GLY A 262 14.97 9.01 42.12
C GLY A 262 13.90 8.99 41.02
N LYS A 263 13.41 10.16 40.57
CA LYS A 263 12.46 10.32 39.46
C LYS A 263 13.09 11.11 38.32
N THR A 264 12.75 10.75 37.09
CA THR A 264 13.20 11.42 35.87
C THR A 264 12.07 12.28 35.31
N TYR A 265 12.36 13.55 35.05
CA TYR A 265 11.43 14.53 34.49
C TYR A 265 11.97 15.03 33.15
N ILE A 266 11.14 15.09 32.12
CA ILE A 266 11.51 15.70 30.84
C ILE A 266 11.51 17.21 31.02
N ASN A 267 12.64 17.86 30.75
CA ASN A 267 12.73 19.33 30.72
C ASN A 267 12.26 19.84 29.36
N TYR A 268 12.91 19.39 28.29
CA TYR A 268 12.49 19.71 26.93
C TYR A 268 12.92 18.65 25.92
N VAL A 269 12.24 18.67 24.77
CA VAL A 269 12.64 17.98 23.55
C VAL A 269 12.77 19.02 22.45
N ALA A 270 13.87 19.00 21.70
CA ALA A 270 14.07 19.84 20.53
C ALA A 270 14.46 18.99 19.33
N PHE A 271 14.01 19.40 18.14
CA PHE A 271 14.29 18.74 16.88
C PHE A 271 15.06 19.68 15.96
N PHE A 272 15.95 19.13 15.15
CA PHE A 272 16.85 19.90 14.32
C PHE A 272 16.94 19.36 12.89
N ILE A 273 17.07 20.29 11.94
CA ILE A 273 17.56 20.04 10.58
C ILE A 273 18.88 20.77 10.45
N ASP A 274 19.91 20.07 9.98
CA ASP A 274 21.25 20.60 9.83
C ASP A 274 21.47 21.09 8.40
N VAL A 275 21.86 22.36 8.24
CA VAL A 275 22.06 23.01 6.93
C VAL A 275 23.51 23.50 6.77
N PRO A 276 24.18 23.26 5.63
CA PRO A 276 25.57 23.69 5.43
C PRO A 276 25.80 25.21 5.33
N ASN A 277 24.92 25.94 4.64
CA ASN A 277 25.08 27.36 4.28
C ASN A 277 23.99 28.26 4.90
N GLY A 278 23.03 27.68 5.61
CA GLY A 278 21.96 28.39 6.30
C GLY A 278 20.58 28.10 5.72
N ILE A 279 19.58 28.87 6.14
CA ILE A 279 18.17 28.58 5.85
C ILE A 279 17.83 28.54 4.34
N ALA A 280 18.61 29.23 3.51
CA ALA A 280 18.43 29.24 2.06
C ALA A 280 18.71 27.88 1.40
N ASP A 281 19.33 26.92 2.10
CA ASP A 281 19.49 25.55 1.64
C ASP A 281 18.16 24.77 1.61
N LEU A 282 17.14 25.27 2.31
CA LEU A 282 15.82 24.66 2.38
C LEU A 282 14.81 25.48 1.55
N PRO A 283 13.85 24.82 0.88
CA PRO A 283 12.71 25.51 0.30
C PRO A 283 11.86 26.16 1.40
N THR A 284 11.03 27.13 1.02
CA THR A 284 10.11 27.82 1.95
C THR A 284 9.09 26.88 2.58
N GLU A 285 8.82 25.75 1.95
CA GLU A 285 7.96 24.68 2.45
C GLU A 285 8.68 23.34 2.35
N ILE A 286 8.74 22.59 3.45
CA ILE A 286 9.34 21.25 3.53
C ILE A 286 8.29 20.22 3.96
N LYS A 287 8.54 18.97 3.57
CA LYS A 287 7.70 17.79 3.86
C LYS A 287 8.49 16.82 4.71
N VAL A 288 8.10 16.68 5.97
CA VAL A 288 8.88 15.97 6.99
C VAL A 288 8.25 14.61 7.27
N TYR A 289 9.06 13.56 7.21
CA TYR A 289 8.75 12.22 7.67
C TYR A 289 10.05 11.56 8.13
N PRO A 290 10.40 11.65 9.43
CA PRO A 290 11.62 11.08 9.96
C PRO A 290 11.71 9.60 9.64
N LEU A 291 12.82 9.23 9.01
CA LEU A 291 13.07 7.86 8.58
C LEU A 291 14.57 7.60 8.53
N ILE A 292 14.99 6.47 9.09
CA ILE A 292 16.37 5.97 8.99
C ILE A 292 16.36 4.53 8.51
N VAL A 293 17.21 4.24 7.53
CA VAL A 293 17.58 2.88 7.12
C VAL A 293 18.83 2.48 7.91
N LYS A 294 18.71 1.49 8.80
CA LYS A 294 19.83 1.02 9.63
C LYS A 294 20.75 0.06 8.84
N PRO A 295 21.99 -0.21 9.31
CA PRO A 295 22.93 -1.09 8.59
C PRO A 295 22.45 -2.53 8.38
N ASN A 296 21.48 -3.01 9.18
CA ASN A 296 20.83 -4.30 9.03
C ASN A 296 19.65 -4.29 8.02
N ASP A 297 19.48 -3.19 7.28
CA ASP A 297 18.37 -2.89 6.37
C ASP A 297 17.00 -2.76 7.04
N GLU A 298 16.93 -2.62 8.36
CA GLU A 298 15.68 -2.27 9.03
C GLU A 298 15.37 -0.78 8.84
N ILE A 299 14.08 -0.51 8.62
CA ILE A 299 13.58 0.84 8.41
C ILE A 299 12.81 1.27 9.66
N TYR A 300 13.29 2.35 10.27
CA TYR A 300 12.60 2.99 11.39
C TYR A 300 12.03 4.28 10.88
N SER A 301 10.75 4.51 11.11
CA SER A 301 10.07 5.75 10.77
C SER A 301 9.22 6.27 11.92
N PHE A 302 8.90 7.56 11.87
CA PHE A 302 8.15 8.22 12.91
C PHE A 302 7.11 9.17 12.29
N ASP A 303 5.83 8.97 12.62
CA ASP A 303 4.80 9.97 12.37
C ASP A 303 5.05 11.19 13.26
N PHE A 304 5.61 12.24 12.67
CA PHE A 304 6.18 13.36 13.41
C PHE A 304 5.09 14.35 13.85
N LYS A 305 4.75 14.34 15.15
CA LYS A 305 3.66 15.11 15.76
C LYS A 305 4.14 16.27 16.62
N PHE A 306 5.10 17.04 16.13
CA PHE A 306 5.60 18.24 16.83
C PHE A 306 5.37 19.46 15.96
N ASP A 307 5.11 20.62 16.57
CA ASP A 307 4.78 21.83 15.80
C ASP A 307 6.02 22.53 15.23
N LYS A 308 7.21 22.25 15.77
CA LYS A 308 8.45 22.97 15.48
C LYS A 308 9.64 22.05 15.29
N ILE A 309 10.45 22.40 14.30
CA ILE A 309 11.78 21.85 14.06
C ILE A 309 12.73 23.04 13.89
N PHE A 310 13.79 23.11 14.69
CA PHE A 310 14.79 24.16 14.54
C PHE A 310 15.76 23.84 13.41
N ILE A 311 16.34 24.87 12.81
CA ILE A 311 17.31 24.73 11.72
C ILE A 311 18.62 25.32 12.23
N ARG A 312 19.69 24.53 12.18
CA ARG A 312 21.02 24.94 12.68
C ARG A 312 22.11 24.68 11.65
N MET A 313 23.23 25.37 11.80
CA MET A 313 24.39 25.15 10.93
C MET A 313 24.96 23.73 11.14
N ALA A 314 25.27 23.03 10.05
CA ALA A 314 25.83 21.68 10.12
C ALA A 314 27.15 21.66 10.91
N GLY A 315 27.32 20.67 11.79
CA GLY A 315 28.52 20.52 12.62
C GLY A 315 28.63 21.49 13.79
N THR A 316 27.53 22.18 14.15
CA THR A 316 27.47 23.10 15.29
C THR A 316 26.52 22.59 16.38
N ASP A 317 26.73 23.09 17.60
CA ASP A 317 25.81 22.89 18.72
C ASP A 317 24.59 23.83 18.61
N GLU A 318 23.73 23.82 19.62
CA GLU A 318 22.51 24.64 19.68
C GLU A 318 22.72 26.15 19.62
N ASP A 319 23.95 26.65 19.72
CA ASP A 319 24.25 28.09 19.72
C ASP A 319 24.22 28.72 18.32
N SER A 320 23.98 27.91 17.28
CA SER A 320 23.97 28.33 15.88
C SER A 320 22.62 28.08 15.18
N ILE A 321 21.52 28.38 15.87
CA ILE A 321 20.19 28.35 15.25
C ILE A 321 20.06 29.48 14.22
N VAL A 322 19.63 29.13 13.01
CA VAL A 322 19.44 30.05 11.89
C VAL A 322 18.00 30.10 11.39
N GLY A 323 17.14 29.17 11.82
CA GLY A 323 15.76 29.09 11.36
C GLY A 323 14.89 28.15 12.19
N VAL A 324 13.60 28.15 11.85
CA VAL A 324 12.59 27.25 12.39
C VAL A 324 11.63 26.84 11.29
N ALA A 325 11.31 25.57 11.22
CA ALA A 325 10.22 25.03 10.43
C ALA A 325 9.00 24.88 11.35
N THR A 326 7.88 25.49 11.00
CA THR A 326 6.64 25.46 11.79
C THR A 326 5.56 24.69 11.03
N LEU A 327 4.87 23.78 11.71
CA LEU A 327 3.85 22.92 11.12
C LEU A 327 2.70 23.75 10.54
N LYS A 328 2.37 23.52 9.27
CA LYS A 328 1.32 24.24 8.52
C LYS A 328 -0.05 23.58 8.67
N ASN A 329 -0.08 22.25 8.71
CA ASN A 329 -1.30 21.45 8.73
C ASN A 329 -1.64 21.00 10.16
N ASP A 330 -2.90 20.63 10.41
CA ASP A 330 -3.28 20.05 11.70
C ASP A 330 -2.44 18.79 11.98
N ILE A 331 -2.01 18.64 13.24
CA ILE A 331 -1.31 17.48 13.77
C ILE A 331 -2.11 16.18 13.58
N ASN A 332 -3.43 16.30 13.39
CA ASN A 332 -4.36 15.20 13.13
C ASN A 332 -4.65 14.97 11.63
N SER A 333 -3.86 15.54 10.73
CA SER A 333 -4.03 15.30 9.29
C SER A 333 -3.70 13.85 8.89
N ASN A 334 -4.43 13.34 7.89
CA ASN A 334 -4.19 12.01 7.29
C ASN A 334 -3.05 12.03 6.25
N GLU A 335 -2.32 13.13 6.12
CA GLU A 335 -1.20 13.23 5.20
C GLU A 335 -0.04 12.34 5.65
N PHE A 336 0.64 11.71 4.69
CA PHE A 336 1.80 10.86 4.97
C PHE A 336 3.01 11.68 5.43
N TYR A 337 3.30 12.79 4.74
CA TYR A 337 4.32 13.75 5.14
C TYR A 337 3.68 14.94 5.85
N ARG A 338 4.33 15.44 6.88
CA ARG A 338 3.90 16.64 7.60
C ARG A 338 4.50 17.88 6.91
N ILE A 339 3.66 18.86 6.59
CA ILE A 339 4.09 20.05 5.86
C ILE A 339 4.49 21.15 6.84
N TYR A 340 5.69 21.71 6.68
CA TYR A 340 6.21 22.81 7.49
C TYR A 340 6.58 24.01 6.63
N GLU A 341 6.33 25.20 7.16
CA GLU A 341 6.83 26.46 6.62
C GLU A 341 8.16 26.83 7.28
N VAL A 342 9.16 27.13 6.45
CA VAL A 342 10.53 27.43 6.87
C VAL A 342 10.72 28.94 6.98
N ASN A 343 11.09 29.39 8.19
CA ASN A 343 11.28 30.81 8.51
C ASN A 343 12.59 31.06 9.26
N ALA A 344 13.19 32.23 9.04
CA ALA A 344 14.35 32.64 9.83
C ALA A 344 13.92 32.88 11.29
N CYS A 345 14.77 32.47 12.24
CA CYS A 345 14.58 32.77 13.64
C CYS A 345 15.92 33.10 14.30
N ARG A 346 15.86 33.62 15.52
CA ARG A 346 17.02 34.00 16.33
C ARG A 346 17.21 32.99 17.46
N GLN A 347 18.42 32.95 18.02
CA GLN A 347 18.75 32.13 19.19
C GLN A 347 17.79 32.35 20.37
N ILE A 348 17.29 33.57 20.57
CA ILE A 348 16.32 33.87 21.63
C ILE A 348 14.99 33.14 21.45
N ASP A 349 14.58 32.87 20.20
CA ASP A 349 13.33 32.17 19.91
C ASP A 349 13.44 30.69 20.29
N TYR A 350 14.62 30.07 20.08
CA TYR A 350 14.95 28.75 20.61
C TYR A 350 14.98 28.73 22.15
N GLY A 351 15.63 29.74 22.76
CA GLY A 351 15.66 29.91 24.22
C GLY A 351 14.26 30.02 24.85
N LEU A 352 13.35 30.73 24.20
CA LEU A 352 11.95 30.83 24.63
C LEU A 352 11.19 29.50 24.50
N TYR A 353 11.43 28.76 23.41
CA TYR A 353 10.84 27.44 23.22
C TYR A 353 11.24 26.47 24.34
N ILE A 354 12.54 26.37 24.65
CA ILE A 354 12.99 25.44 25.71
C ILE A 354 12.47 25.86 27.09
N ALA A 355 12.37 27.16 27.37
CA ALA A 355 11.90 27.67 28.65
C ALA A 355 10.40 27.42 28.87
N THR A 356 9.62 27.32 27.80
CA THR A 356 8.14 27.16 27.84
C THR A 356 7.68 25.76 27.41
N PHE A 357 8.62 24.86 27.12
CA PHE A 357 8.30 23.51 26.63
C PHE A 357 7.41 22.74 27.59
N GLY A 358 7.79 22.73 28.88
CA GLY A 358 7.06 22.01 29.93
C GLY A 358 5.59 22.42 30.01
N ASP A 359 5.29 23.71 29.89
CA ASP A 359 3.92 24.25 29.92
C ASP A 359 3.17 23.93 28.63
N THR A 360 3.85 24.02 27.48
CA THR A 360 3.25 23.82 26.15
C THR A 360 2.87 22.36 25.91
N TYR A 361 3.70 21.44 26.40
CA TYR A 361 3.60 20.01 26.13
C TYR A 361 3.16 19.17 27.34
N GLN A 362 2.86 19.81 28.48
CA GLN A 362 2.56 19.13 29.75
C GLN A 362 1.45 18.09 29.67
N SER A 363 0.42 18.37 28.86
CA SER A 363 -0.75 17.50 28.70
C SER A 363 -0.60 16.45 27.60
N GLN A 364 0.49 16.50 26.82
CA GLN A 364 0.71 15.60 25.70
C GLN A 364 1.54 14.40 26.14
N LYS A 365 1.04 13.19 25.91
CA LYS A 365 1.88 11.99 25.96
C LYS A 365 2.79 12.02 24.74
N LEU A 366 4.02 12.50 24.93
CA LEU A 366 5.06 12.51 23.90
C LEU A 366 5.42 11.06 23.54
N ASN A 367 4.83 10.55 22.47
CA ASN A 367 5.21 9.26 21.90
C ASN A 367 6.18 9.52 20.75
N MET A 368 7.43 9.10 20.91
CA MET A 368 8.49 9.30 19.93
C MET A 368 9.13 7.96 19.57
N ASN A 369 9.31 7.72 18.27
CA ASN A 369 10.17 6.63 17.82
C ASN A 369 11.59 7.16 17.60
N ILE A 370 12.38 7.22 18.68
CA ILE A 370 13.76 7.73 18.65
C ILE A 370 14.68 6.95 17.72
N TYR A 371 14.34 5.70 17.35
CA TYR A 371 15.15 4.89 16.44
C TYR A 371 15.06 5.36 14.99
N ALA A 372 14.03 6.14 14.65
CA ALA A 372 13.82 6.75 13.34
C ALA A 372 14.55 8.10 13.15
N MET A 373 15.30 8.53 14.17
CA MET A 373 16.02 9.80 14.22
C MET A 373 17.40 9.57 14.86
N ASP A 374 18.31 10.51 14.67
CA ASP A 374 19.62 10.50 15.35
C ASP A 374 19.66 11.64 16.37
N GLY A 375 20.22 11.42 17.55
CA GLY A 375 20.17 12.45 18.57
C GLY A 375 20.81 12.07 19.89
N VAL A 376 20.66 12.96 20.86
CA VAL A 376 21.27 12.82 22.18
C VAL A 376 20.24 12.95 23.30
N MET A 377 20.42 12.14 24.34
CA MET A 377 19.68 12.25 25.60
C MET A 377 20.65 12.70 26.69
N LEU A 378 20.30 13.77 27.40
CA LEU A 378 21.08 14.32 28.49
C LEU A 378 20.32 14.18 29.80
N PHE A 379 20.99 13.70 30.84
CA PHE A 379 20.45 13.53 32.18
C PHE A 379 21.20 14.46 33.14
N ILE A 380 20.47 15.41 33.72
CA ILE A 380 20.99 16.37 34.69
C ILE A 380 20.61 15.89 36.09
N ASN A 381 21.59 15.60 36.94
CA ASN A 381 21.36 15.10 38.30
C ASN A 381 21.35 16.26 39.31
N GLU A 382 20.18 16.57 39.89
CA GLU A 382 20.03 17.61 40.92
C GLU A 382 20.46 17.15 42.32
N ASP A 383 20.61 15.84 42.56
CA ASP A 383 20.98 15.30 43.86
C ASP A 383 22.49 15.40 44.15
N THR A 384 23.32 15.61 43.11
CA THR A 384 24.77 15.82 43.23
C THR A 384 25.19 17.20 43.76
N ASP A 385 24.34 18.22 43.66
CA ASP A 385 24.67 19.57 44.17
C ASP A 385 24.46 19.73 45.68
N LYS A 386 23.79 18.78 46.34
CA LYS A 386 23.55 18.82 47.79
C LYS A 386 24.72 18.28 48.62
N SER A 387 25.67 17.56 48.03
CA SER A 387 26.81 16.97 48.75
C SER A 387 28.02 17.90 48.85
N GLN A 388 28.05 19.04 48.14
CA GLN A 388 29.14 20.03 48.23
C GLN A 388 28.84 21.22 49.17
N ASN A 389 27.62 21.33 49.70
CA ASN A 389 27.23 22.40 50.65
C ASN A 389 27.04 21.90 52.10
N ARG A 390 27.70 20.79 52.47
CA ARG A 390 27.79 20.29 53.85
C ARG A 390 29.24 20.05 54.22
N GLU A 391 29.99 21.13 54.45
CA GLU A 391 31.15 21.16 55.35
C GLU A 391 30.89 22.15 56.49
#